data_AF-A0A843LQZ1-F1
#
_entry.id   AF-A0A843LQZ1-F1
#
_cell.length_a   1.000
_cell.length_b   1.000
_cell.length_c   1.000
_cell.angle_alpha   90.00
_cell.angle_beta   90.00
_cell.angle_gamma   90.00
#
_symmetry.space_group_name_H-M   'P 1'
#
loop_
_entity.id
_entity.type
_entity.pdbx_description
1 polymer ?
#
loop_
_entity_poly.entity_id
_entity_poly.type
_entity_poly.pdbx_seq_one_letter_code
_entity_poly.pdbx_strand_id
1 'polypeptide(L)'
;MSEYICKAIIYRDFEDVYGPCGCGMDLATLPVLLPRDWVILERPAAVEDDEFGKGFDFRRTSGFTFNNIFEYEMEGVEYLANFSCCVECAERAVATGYAAWSKKSYPMALR
;
A
#
# COMPACT_ATOMS: atom_id res chain seq x y z
N MET A 1 -14.97 13.18 13.35
CA MET A 1 -13.97 13.03 12.29
C MET A 1 -12.93 12.09 12.85
N SER A 2 -12.99 10.80 12.51
CA SER A 2 -12.00 9.83 12.95
C SER A 2 -10.64 10.28 12.44
N GLU A 3 -9.79 10.74 13.36
CA GLU A 3 -8.36 10.82 13.09
C GLU A 3 -7.95 9.42 12.66
N TYR A 4 -7.48 9.29 11.42
CA TYR A 4 -6.92 8.06 10.91
C TYR A 4 -5.70 7.70 11.77
N ILE A 5 -5.91 6.89 12.82
CA ILE A 5 -4.90 6.59 13.85
C ILE A 5 -3.64 5.96 13.23
N CYS A 6 -3.77 5.32 12.05
CA CYS A 6 -2.67 4.66 11.34
C CYS A 6 -2.72 5.02 9.86
N LYS A 7 -1.68 5.63 9.29
CA LYS A 7 -1.61 5.98 7.85
C LYS A 7 -1.01 4.83 7.05
N ALA A 8 -1.40 4.69 5.78
CA ALA A 8 -0.64 3.85 4.84
C ALA A 8 0.81 4.35 4.69
N ILE A 9 1.74 3.42 4.49
CA ILE A 9 3.16 3.74 4.38
C ILE A 9 3.63 3.46 2.96
N ILE A 10 4.20 4.48 2.33
CA ILE A 10 4.71 4.40 0.96
C ILE A 10 6.23 4.46 0.99
N TYR A 11 6.87 3.54 0.31
CA TYR A 11 8.32 3.43 0.27
C TYR A 11 8.87 4.00 -1.05
N ARG A 12 9.99 4.74 -0.96
CA ARG A 12 10.65 5.35 -2.12
C ARG A 12 11.67 4.43 -2.79
N ASP A 13 12.01 3.32 -2.15
CA ASP A 13 12.82 2.29 -2.79
C ASP A 13 11.97 1.70 -3.90
N PHE A 14 12.28 2.04 -5.14
CA PHE A 14 11.69 1.39 -6.29
C PHE A 14 11.96 -0.11 -6.19
N GLU A 15 10.90 -0.89 -6.10
CA GLU A 15 11.02 -2.30 -6.40
C GLU A 15 10.92 -2.48 -7.91
N ASP A 16 11.50 -3.56 -8.42
CA ASP A 16 11.26 -4.05 -9.78
C ASP A 16 9.83 -4.59 -9.89
N VAL A 17 8.81 -3.76 -9.58
CA VAL A 17 7.38 -4.07 -9.62
C VAL A 17 6.82 -3.75 -10.99
N TYR A 18 6.22 -4.77 -11.60
CA TYR A 18 5.58 -4.68 -12.91
C TYR A 18 4.12 -5.13 -12.74
N GLY A 19 3.23 -4.15 -12.57
CA GLY A 19 1.79 -4.36 -12.48
C GLY A 19 1.04 -3.04 -12.67
N PRO A 20 -0.20 -3.06 -13.18
CA PRO A 20 -1.02 -1.86 -13.27
C PRO A 20 -1.35 -1.35 -11.87
N CYS A 21 -1.18 -0.05 -11.65
CA CYS A 21 -1.73 0.64 -10.50
C CYS A 21 -3.26 0.45 -10.45
N GLY A 22 -3.85 0.49 -9.26
CA GLY A 22 -5.29 0.39 -9.06
C GLY A 22 -6.10 1.43 -9.85
N CYS A 23 -5.47 2.56 -10.24
CA CYS A 23 -6.06 3.58 -11.11
C CYS A 23 -6.13 3.20 -12.60
N GLY A 24 -5.58 2.05 -13.00
CA GLY A 24 -5.65 1.51 -14.37
C GLY A 24 -4.76 2.17 -15.42
N MET A 25 -4.00 3.21 -15.08
CA MET A 25 -3.30 4.06 -16.06
C MET A 25 -1.78 3.94 -16.05
N ASP A 26 -1.17 3.53 -14.94
CA ASP A 26 0.28 3.57 -14.75
C ASP A 26 0.86 2.28 -14.18
N LEU A 27 2.15 2.03 -14.45
CA LEU A 27 2.92 1.01 -13.75
C LEU A 27 3.08 1.39 -12.27
N ALA A 28 2.65 0.49 -11.39
CA ALA A 28 2.89 0.61 -9.96
C ALA A 28 4.35 0.22 -9.66
N THR A 29 5.10 1.16 -9.09
CA THR A 29 6.54 1.00 -8.82
C THR A 29 6.91 1.27 -7.36
N LEU A 30 5.97 1.83 -6.58
CA LEU A 30 6.16 2.17 -5.19
C LEU A 30 5.49 1.12 -4.30
N PRO A 31 6.23 0.40 -3.43
CA PRO A 31 5.66 -0.50 -2.44
C PRO A 31 4.83 0.26 -1.42
N VAL A 32 3.70 -0.32 -1.03
CA VAL A 32 2.77 0.23 -0.06
C VAL A 32 2.45 -0.79 1.02
N LEU A 33 2.48 -0.33 2.27
CA LEU A 33 1.88 -1.02 3.41
C LEU A 33 0.57 -0.36 3.77
N LEU A 34 -0.50 -1.16 3.81
CA LEU A 34 -1.84 -0.69 4.18
C LEU A 34 -2.17 -1.15 5.60
N PRO A 35 -2.69 -0.29 6.49
CA PRO A 35 -3.17 -0.73 7.80
C PRO A 35 -4.22 -1.82 7.63
N ARG A 36 -4.12 -2.91 8.39
CA ARG A 36 -5.07 -4.04 8.32
C ARG A 36 -6.50 -3.57 8.51
N ASP A 37 -6.72 -2.72 9.51
CA ASP A 37 -8.05 -2.21 9.85
C ASP A 37 -8.68 -1.44 8.70
N TRP A 38 -7.89 -0.75 7.87
CA TRP A 38 -8.42 -0.07 6.69
C TRP A 38 -8.92 -1.06 5.65
N VAL A 39 -8.17 -2.12 5.40
CA VAL A 39 -8.50 -3.06 4.33
C VAL A 39 -9.64 -3.99 4.74
N ILE A 40 -9.69 -4.40 6.02
CA ILE A 40 -10.62 -5.43 6.51
C ILE A 40 -11.87 -4.83 7.17
N LEU A 41 -11.75 -3.73 7.92
CA LEU A 41 -12.81 -3.26 8.82
C LEU A 41 -13.45 -1.95 8.35
N GLU A 42 -12.66 -0.92 8.06
CA GLU A 42 -13.18 0.44 7.89
C GLU A 42 -13.38 0.85 6.43
N ARG A 43 -12.41 0.50 5.57
CA ARG A 43 -12.28 0.91 4.17
C ARG A 43 -12.76 2.35 3.92
N PRO A 44 -11.94 3.34 4.33
CA PRO A 44 -12.37 4.73 4.34
C PRO A 44 -12.90 5.21 2.98
N ALA A 45 -14.03 5.90 2.97
CA ALA A 45 -14.68 6.33 1.72
C ALA A 45 -13.76 7.11 0.78
N ALA A 46 -12.92 8.01 1.33
CA ALA A 46 -11.95 8.76 0.55
C ALA A 46 -10.88 7.88 -0.13
N VAL A 47 -10.46 6.79 0.53
CA VAL A 47 -9.52 5.80 -0.03
C VAL A 47 -10.21 4.98 -1.13
N GLU A 48 -11.49 4.66 -0.92
CA GLU A 48 -12.29 3.90 -1.88
C GLU A 48 -12.55 4.67 -3.18
N ASP A 49 -12.85 5.96 -3.07
CA ASP A 49 -13.09 6.89 -4.19
C ASP A 49 -11.81 7.15 -5.00
N ASP A 50 -10.65 7.21 -4.34
CA ASP A 50 -9.34 7.40 -4.99
C ASP A 50 -8.75 6.09 -5.58
N GLU A 51 -9.41 4.96 -5.35
CA GLU A 51 -8.95 3.62 -5.74
C GLU A 51 -7.55 3.26 -5.21
N PHE A 52 -7.10 3.94 -4.16
CA PHE A 52 -5.79 3.74 -3.57
C PHE A 52 -5.70 2.38 -2.89
N GLY A 53 -4.59 1.67 -3.11
CA GLY A 53 -4.39 0.33 -2.54
C GLY A 53 -5.24 -0.77 -3.16
N LYS A 54 -6.00 -0.51 -4.24
CA LYS A 54 -6.73 -1.53 -5.01
C LYS A 54 -5.87 -2.25 -6.05
N GLY A 55 -4.70 -1.69 -6.38
CA GLY A 55 -3.72 -2.30 -7.28
C GLY A 55 -3.04 -3.49 -6.61
N PHE A 56 -3.36 -4.70 -7.08
CA PHE A 56 -2.68 -5.91 -6.66
C PHE A 56 -1.40 -6.08 -7.49
N ASP A 57 -0.27 -6.35 -6.83
CA ASP A 57 0.92 -6.81 -7.53
C ASP A 57 0.64 -8.22 -8.07
N PHE A 58 0.31 -8.31 -9.36
CA PHE A 58 -0.04 -9.57 -10.02
C PHE A 58 1.09 -10.61 -10.00
N ARG A 59 2.37 -10.26 -9.81
CA ARG A 59 3.42 -11.28 -9.64
C ARG A 59 3.42 -11.88 -8.23
N ARG A 60 3.09 -11.07 -7.22
CA ARG A 60 2.85 -11.56 -5.85
C ARG A 60 1.54 -12.36 -5.75
N THR A 61 0.60 -12.14 -6.67
CA THR A 61 -0.75 -12.74 -6.63
C THR A 61 -0.99 -13.91 -7.60
N SER A 62 -0.30 -13.97 -8.75
CA SER A 62 -0.63 -14.89 -9.87
C SER A 62 0.42 -15.97 -10.18
N GLY A 63 1.44 -16.17 -9.33
CA GLY A 63 2.62 -16.97 -9.70
C GLY A 63 3.04 -18.07 -8.74
N PHE A 64 3.63 -17.73 -7.59
CA PHE A 64 4.43 -18.71 -6.84
C PHE A 64 4.40 -18.57 -5.32
N THR A 65 3.59 -17.67 -4.76
CA THR A 65 3.47 -17.51 -3.32
C THR A 65 2.08 -17.00 -2.97
N PHE A 66 1.14 -17.92 -2.72
CA PHE A 66 0.00 -17.68 -1.83
C PHE A 66 0.48 -17.48 -0.37
N ASN A 67 1.63 -16.83 -0.15
CA ASN A 67 2.03 -16.34 1.17
C ASN A 67 1.28 -15.02 1.39
N ASN A 68 -0.02 -15.23 1.50
CA ASN A 68 -1.08 -14.28 1.74
C ASN A 68 -0.76 -13.51 3.03
N ILE A 69 -0.66 -12.19 2.93
CA ILE A 69 -0.73 -11.28 4.07
C ILE A 69 0.34 -11.58 5.13
N PHE A 70 1.53 -11.00 4.95
CA PHE A 70 2.41 -10.81 6.10
C PHE A 70 1.83 -9.63 6.88
N GLU A 71 1.13 -9.94 7.98
CA GLU A 71 0.85 -9.01 9.06
C GLU A 71 2.20 -8.49 9.55
N TYR A 72 2.60 -7.31 9.05
CA TYR A 72 3.82 -6.65 9.49
C TYR A 72 3.44 -5.71 10.63
N GLU A 73 3.75 -6.12 11.85
CA GLU A 73 3.57 -5.26 13.01
C GLU A 73 4.70 -4.22 13.05
N MET A 74 4.33 -2.95 13.03
CA MET A 74 5.26 -1.85 13.25
C MET A 74 4.65 -0.88 14.23
N GLU A 75 5.36 -0.62 15.34
CA GLU A 75 4.93 0.31 16.39
C GLU A 75 3.54 -0.03 16.97
N GLY A 76 3.21 -1.32 17.05
CA GLY A 76 1.92 -1.81 17.57
C GLY A 76 0.76 -1.73 16.57
N VAL A 77 1.04 -1.47 15.29
CA VAL A 77 0.05 -1.41 14.20
C VAL A 77 0.31 -2.53 13.21
N GLU A 78 -0.74 -3.29 12.88
CA GLU A 78 -0.68 -4.33 11.87
C GLU A 78 -0.85 -3.75 10.45
N TYR A 79 0.11 -4.03 9.59
CA TYR A 79 0.06 -3.67 8.18
C TYR A 79 0.00 -4.88 7.27
N LEU A 80 -0.66 -4.71 6.12
CA LEU A 80 -0.70 -5.65 5.02
C LEU A 80 0.29 -5.21 3.94
N ALA A 81 1.15 -6.14 3.54
CA ALA A 81 2.09 -5.99 2.43
C ALA A 81 1.50 -6.46 1.09
N ASN A 82 2.30 -6.37 0.02
CA ASN A 82 1.98 -6.78 -1.37
C ASN A 82 1.12 -5.80 -2.17
N PHE A 83 0.99 -4.56 -1.70
CA PHE A 83 0.35 -3.49 -2.45
C PHE A 83 1.41 -2.62 -3.11
N SER A 84 1.09 -2.13 -4.29
CA SER A 84 1.92 -1.18 -5.00
C SER A 84 1.07 -0.08 -5.63
N CYS A 85 1.65 1.10 -5.80
CA CYS A 85 0.99 2.24 -6.40
C CYS A 85 1.91 2.99 -7.38
N CYS A 86 1.31 3.74 -8.30
CA CYS A 86 2.05 4.72 -9.08
C CYS A 86 2.37 5.95 -8.24
N VAL A 87 3.30 6.78 -8.73
CA VAL A 87 3.73 8.01 -8.04
C VAL A 87 2.55 8.97 -7.84
N GLU A 88 1.68 9.12 -8.83
CA GLU A 88 0.54 10.05 -8.76
C GLU A 88 -0.45 9.67 -7.65
N CYS A 89 -0.81 8.40 -7.55
CA CYS A 89 -1.67 7.90 -6.48
C CYS A 89 -1.00 8.03 -5.11
N ALA A 90 0.32 7.81 -5.03
CA ALA A 90 1.08 7.99 -3.80
C ALA A 90 1.11 9.45 -3.33
N GLU A 91 1.37 10.38 -4.22
CA GLU A 91 1.37 11.82 -3.91
C GLU A 91 0.00 12.29 -3.46
N ARG A 92 -1.06 11.86 -4.17
CA ARG A 92 -2.44 12.16 -3.80
C ARG A 92 -2.78 11.63 -2.41
N ALA A 93 -2.45 10.37 -2.13
CA ALA A 93 -2.69 9.73 -0.84
C ALA A 93 -2.01 10.46 0.34
N VAL A 94 -0.81 10.99 0.09
CA VAL A 94 -0.09 11.80 1.09
C VAL A 94 -0.73 13.17 1.25
N ALA A 95 -1.18 13.80 0.17
CA ALA A 95 -1.84 15.12 0.20
C ALA A 95 -3.21 15.09 0.91
N THR A 96 -3.98 14.01 0.73
CA THR A 96 -5.28 13.78 1.39
C THR A 96 -5.14 13.32 2.83
N GLY A 97 -3.94 12.88 3.24
CA GLY A 97 -3.58 12.60 4.62
C GLY A 97 -3.76 11.15 5.07
N TYR A 98 -4.19 10.25 4.18
CA TYR A 98 -4.31 8.81 4.47
C TYR A 98 -3.02 8.03 4.12
N ALA A 99 -1.96 8.67 3.63
CA ALA A 99 -0.65 8.03 3.53
C ALA A 99 0.48 8.91 4.05
N ALA A 100 1.62 8.28 4.32
CA ALA A 100 2.86 8.93 4.64
C ALA A 100 4.02 8.28 3.89
N TRP A 101 4.98 9.11 3.48
CA TRP A 101 6.26 8.62 2.98
C TRP A 101 7.06 8.01 4.12
N SER A 102 7.53 6.79 3.92
CA SER A 102 8.50 6.18 4.81
C SER A 102 9.81 6.97 4.78
N LYS A 103 10.41 7.15 5.96
CA LYS A 103 11.80 7.62 6.11
C LYS A 103 12.81 6.48 6.02
N LYS A 104 12.33 5.23 6.02
CA LYS A 104 13.12 4.00 6.00
C LYS A 104 12.93 3.29 4.66
N SER A 105 13.91 2.48 4.31
CA SER A 105 13.83 1.56 3.17
C SER A 105 12.76 0.49 3.39
N TYR A 106 12.23 -0.04 2.28
CA TYR A 106 11.24 -1.12 2.33
C TYR A 106 11.85 -2.36 2.99
N PRO A 107 11.19 -2.95 4.02
CA PRO A 107 11.78 -4.04 4.78
C PRO A 107 12.19 -5.22 3.88
N MET A 108 13.44 -5.67 3.99
CA MET A 108 13.95 -6.79 3.17
C MET A 108 13.14 -8.09 3.35
N ALA A 109 12.51 -8.29 4.51
CA ALA A 109 11.65 -9.44 4.78
C ALA A 109 10.35 -9.44 3.95
N LEU A 110 9.99 -8.30 3.37
CA LEU A 110 8.77 -8.12 2.58
C LEU A 110 9.04 -7.96 1.07
N ARG A 111 10.32 -7.99 0.66
CA ARG A 111 10.77 -7.98 -0.74
C ARG A 111 10.60 -9.35 -1.39
#